data_AF-A0A6V7LW88-F1
#
_entry.id   AF-A0A6V7LW88-F1
#
_cell.length_a   1.000
_cell.length_b   1.000
_cell.length_c   1.000
_cell.angle_alpha   90.00
_cell.angle_beta   90.00
_cell.angle_gamma   90.00
#
_symmetry.space_group_name_H-M   'P 1'
#
loop_
_entity.id
_entity.type
_entity.pdbx_description
1 polymer ?
#
loop_
_entity_poly.entity_id
_entity_poly.type
_entity_poly.pdbx_seq_one_letter_code
_entity_poly.pdbx_strand_id
1 'polypeptide(L)' 'VPMLDECLEYLEHRKKSGLTYEVIVVSDGSTDKTVQVAQGYAEKYDTVRVLELVKNRGKGGAVRL' A
#
# COMPACT_ATOMS: atom_id res chain seq x y z
N VAL A 1 10.65 -8.20 9.94
CA VAL A 1 10.12 -6.83 9.72
C VAL A 1 8.82 -6.98 8.95
N PRO A 2 7.73 -6.24 9.26
CA PRO A 2 6.52 -6.25 8.44
C PRO A 2 6.82 -5.99 6.95
N MET A 3 6.12 -6.67 6.04
CA MET A 3 6.43 -6.66 4.59
C MET A 3 6.43 -5.25 3.98
N LEU A 4 5.48 -4.40 4.38
CA LEU A 4 5.37 -3.03 3.86
C LEU A 4 6.55 -2.16 4.30
N ASP A 5 7.09 -2.38 5.49
CA ASP A 5 8.28 -1.66 5.96
C ASP A 5 9.50 -1.98 5.09
N GLU A 6 9.74 -3.26 4.82
CA GLU A 6 10.85 -3.72 3.96
C GLU A 6 10.71 -3.20 2.52
N CYS A 7 9.49 -3.23 1.98
CA CYS A 7 9.17 -2.69 0.66
C CYS A 7 9.48 -1.18 0.58
N LEU A 8 9.00 -0.40 1.55
CA LEU A 8 9.21 1.05 1.58
C LEU A 8 10.68 1.40 1.82
N GLU A 9 11.39 0.66 2.68
CA GLU A 9 12.83 0.85 2.89
C GLU A 9 13.61 0.68 1.58
N TYR A 10 13.33 -0.39 0.83
CA TYR A 10 13.94 -0.62 -0.47
C TYR A 10 13.63 0.51 -1.46
N LEU A 11 12.36 0.91 -1.57
CA LEU A 11 11.92 1.93 -2.52
C LEU A 11 12.47 3.32 -2.18
N GLU A 12 12.51 3.70 -0.90
CA GLU A 12 13.13 4.95 -0.45
C GLU A 12 14.64 4.98 -0.70
N HIS A 13 15.33 3.84 -0.57
CA HIS A 13 16.73 3.75 -0.96
C HIS A 13 16.91 3.96 -2.47
N ARG A 14 16.06 3.35 -3.31
CA ARG A 14 16.10 3.52 -4.77
C ARG A 14 15.72 4.93 -5.23
N LYS A 15 14.85 5.62 -4.49
CA LYS A 15 14.47 7.02 -4.72
C LYS A 15 15.67 7.96 -4.72
N LYS A 16 16.66 7.70 -3.85
CA LYS A 16 17.94 8.45 -3.81
C LYS A 16 18.76 8.31 -5.09
N SER A 17 18.55 7.24 -5.86
CA SER A 17 19.20 7.01 -7.16
C SER A 17 18.37 7.54 -8.34
N GLY A 18 17.31 8.32 -8.09
CA GLY A 18 16.48 8.95 -9.12
C GLY A 18 15.26 8.14 -9.58
N LEU A 19 15.00 6.97 -8.98
CA LEU A 19 13.78 6.21 -9.25
C LEU A 19 12.56 6.90 -8.60
N THR A 20 11.49 7.11 -9.35
CA THR A 20 10.19 7.52 -8.78
C THR A 20 9.30 6.30 -8.58
N TYR A 21 8.47 6.32 -7.54
CA TYR A 21 7.54 5.24 -7.27
C TYR A 21 6.26 5.75 -6.59
N GLU A 22 5.20 4.97 -6.70
CA GLU A 22 3.96 5.09 -5.93
C GLU A 22 3.58 3.68 -5.46
N VAL A 23 3.17 3.55 -4.20
CA VAL A 23 2.66 2.30 -3.63
C VAL A 23 1.16 2.46 -3.41
N ILE A 24 0.38 1.68 -4.15
CA ILE A 24 -1.07 1.62 -3.98
C ILE A 24 -1.39 0.34 -3.19
N VAL A 25 -1.80 0.51 -1.94
CA VAL A 25 -2.29 -0.56 -1.08
C VAL A 25 -3.78 -0.75 -1.33
N VAL A 26 -4.17 -1.91 -1.86
CA VAL A 26 -5.57 -2.24 -2.09
C VAL A 26 -6.05 -3.23 -1.03
N SER A 27 -6.96 -2.80 -0.16
CA SER A 27 -7.66 -3.69 0.77
C SER A 27 -8.91 -4.25 0.11
N ASP A 28 -8.92 -5.56 -0.13
CA ASP A 28 -10.01 -6.27 -0.77
C ASP A 28 -11.07 -6.75 0.24
N GLY A 29 -11.68 -5.80 0.95
CA GLY A 29 -12.71 -6.08 1.96
C GLY A 29 -12.18 -6.69 3.26
N SER A 30 -10.99 -6.26 3.71
CA SER A 30 -10.46 -6.65 5.02
C SER A 30 -11.41 -6.20 6.14
N THR A 31 -11.69 -7.07 7.11
CA THR A 31 -12.57 -6.77 8.25
C THR A 31 -11.82 -6.55 9.57
N ASP A 32 -10.49 -6.56 9.52
CA ASP A 32 -9.62 -6.29 10.65
C ASP A 32 -9.00 -4.89 10.52
N LYS A 33 -7.94 -4.63 11.28
CA LYS A 33 -7.27 -3.32 11.30
C LYS A 33 -6.38 -3.05 10.08
N THR A 34 -6.40 -3.90 9.04
CA THR A 34 -5.51 -3.76 7.87
C THR A 34 -5.59 -2.38 7.23
N VAL A 35 -6.80 -1.86 6.98
CA VAL A 35 -6.98 -0.53 6.37
C VAL A 35 -6.41 0.56 7.26
N GLN A 36 -6.70 0.50 8.56
CA GLN A 36 -6.23 1.48 9.53
C GLN A 36 -4.69 1.50 9.64
N VAL A 37 -4.06 0.33 9.63
CA VAL A 37 -2.60 0.21 9.58
C VAL A 37 -2.05 0.80 8.29
N ALA A 38 -2.63 0.46 7.13
CA ALA A 38 -2.21 0.98 5.83
C ALA A 38 -2.35 2.51 5.71
N GLN A 39 -3.42 3.08 6.28
CA GLN A 39 -3.63 4.54 6.33
C GLN A 39 -2.51 5.22 7.12
N GLY A 40 -2.03 4.62 8.22
CA GLY A 40 -0.88 5.13 8.96
C GLY A 40 0.42 5.19 8.16
N TYR A 41 0.55 4.41 7.07
CA TYR A 41 1.65 4.57 6.11
C TYR A 41 1.39 5.71 5.13
N ALA A 42 0.17 5.85 4.61
CA ALA A 42 -0.20 6.96 3.72
C ALA A 42 -0.08 8.34 4.39
N GLU A 43 -0.24 8.43 5.70
CA GLU A 43 0.01 9.66 6.46
C GLU A 43 1.50 10.01 6.56
N LYS A 44 2.38 9.00 6.52
CA LYS A 44 3.84 9.17 6.67
C LYS A 44 4.57 9.35 5.34
N TYR A 45 4.03 8.76 4.27
CA TYR A 45 4.66 8.71 2.95
C TYR A 45 3.69 9.26 1.90
N ASP A 46 4.07 10.36 1.25
CA ASP A 46 3.32 10.98 0.16
C ASP A 46 3.20 10.08 -1.09
N THR A 47 4.09 9.09 -1.21
CA THR A 47 4.11 8.07 -2.25
C THR A 47 3.18 6.88 -1.98
N VAL A 48 2.47 6.85 -0.85
CA VAL A 48 1.59 5.73 -0.48
C VAL A 48 0.12 6.17 -0.54
N ARG A 49 -0.71 5.36 -1.19
CA ARG A 49 -2.17 5.52 -1.23
C ARG A 49 -2.87 4.24 -0.85
N VAL A 50 -4.03 4.36 -0.21
CA VAL A 50 -4.86 3.23 0.20
C VAL A 50 -6.18 3.26 -0.55
N LEU A 51 -6.53 2.15 -1.18
CA LEU A 51 -7.83 1.90 -1.80
C LEU A 51 -8.55 0.82 -1.00
N GLU A 52 -9.71 1.15 -0.46
CA GLU A 52 -10.53 0.22 0.31
C GLU A 52 -11.73 -0.23 -0.53
N LEU A 53 -11.81 -1.55 -0.78
CA LEU A 53 -12.93 -2.15 -1.48
C LEU A 53 -13.95 -2.66 -0.47
N VAL A 54 -15.15 -2.09 -0.49
CA VAL A 54 -16.25 -2.43 0.44
C VAL A 54 -16.66 -3.91 0.38
N LYS A 55 -16.42 -4.57 -0.76
CA LYS A 55 -16.72 -6.00 -0.96
C LYS A 55 -15.49 -6.69 -1.54
N ASN A 56 -15.11 -7.83 -0.96
CA ASN A 56 -14.06 -8.69 -1.51
C ASN A 56 -14.40 -9.13 -2.94
N ARG A 57 -13.49 -8.86 -3.88
CA ARG A 57 -13.60 -9.19 -5.32
C ARG A 57 -12.52 -10.18 -5.76
N GLY A 58 -11.69 -10.67 -4.85
CA GLY A 58 -10.48 -11.43 -5.12
C GLY A 58 -9.37 -10.57 -5.72
N LYS A 59 -8.12 -11.05 -5.67
CA LYS A 59 -6.93 -10.34 -6.17
C LYS A 59 -7.10 -9.78 -7.59
N GLY A 60 -7.65 -10.58 -8.51
CA GLY A 60 -7.87 -10.14 -9.89
C GLY A 60 -8.89 -9.00 -10.01
N GLY A 61 -9.95 -9.03 -9.19
CA GLY A 61 -10.93 -7.96 -9.11
C GLY A 61 -10.36 -6.70 -8.47
N ALA A 62 -9.47 -6.85 -7.48
CA ALA A 62 -8.80 -5.74 -6.81
C ALA A 62 -7.78 -5.02 -7.71
N VAL A 63 -7.05 -5.75 -8.56
CA VAL A 63 -6.04 -5.17 -9.46
C VAL A 63 -6.64 -4.47 -10.68
N ARG A 64 -7.86 -4.84 -11.10
CA ARG A 64 -8.51 -4.31 -12.32
C ARG A 64 -9.35 -3.04 -12.08
N LEU A 65 -9.29 -2.49 -10.88
CA LEU A 65 -10.04 -1.30 -10.45
C LEU A 65 -9.27 0.00 -10.66
#